data_AF-A0A1F4B4W7-F1
#
_entry.id   AF-A0A1F4B4W7-F1
#
_cell.length_a   1.000
_cell.length_b   1.000
_cell.length_c   1.000
_cell.angle_alpha   90.00
_cell.angle_beta   90.00
_cell.angle_gamma   90.00
#
_symmetry.space_group_name_H-M   'P 1'
#
loop_
_entity.id
_entity.type
_entity.pdbx_description
1 polymer ?
#
loop_
_entity_poly.entity_id
_entity_poly.type
_entity_poly.pdbx_seq_one_letter_code
_entity_poly.pdbx_strand_id
1 'polypeptide(L)'
;MSALEFMQRLAALVPRPRLHLIRFHGVLAPHAKLRAAIVPVPAQTPAGHAAACNHAHGAPARMSWARLLKRVFDIDVERCACGGKLKIIAAIEAPALIERMLTHLGLSAQPPPRTPARRIDLYQAA
;
A
#
# COMPACT_ATOMS: atom_id res chain seq x y z
N MET A 1 5.45 -3.40 39.30
CA MET A 1 4.60 -4.04 38.27
C MET A 1 4.98 -5.50 38.26
N SER A 2 4.03 -6.40 38.53
CA SER A 2 4.29 -7.84 38.40
C SER A 2 4.43 -8.22 36.92
N ALA A 3 5.05 -9.37 36.63
CA ALA A 3 5.17 -9.85 35.25
C ALA A 3 3.80 -10.01 34.57
N LEU A 4 2.78 -10.43 35.33
CA LEU A 4 1.42 -10.61 34.84
C LEU A 4 0.76 -9.27 34.47
N GLU A 5 0.92 -8.25 35.31
CA GLU A 5 0.39 -6.90 35.05
C GLU A 5 1.02 -6.28 33.80
N PHE A 6 2.32 -6.52 33.58
CA PHE A 6 3.01 -6.08 32.37
C PHE A 6 2.45 -6.76 31.12
N MET A 7 2.28 -8.09 31.15
CA MET A 7 1.71 -8.85 30.05
C MET A 7 0.28 -8.44 29.73
N GLN A 8 -0.56 -8.19 30.74
CA GLN A 8 -1.92 -7.68 30.55
C GLN A 8 -1.94 -6.32 29.84
N ARG A 9 -1.06 -5.40 30.25
CA ARG A 9 -0.96 -4.08 29.62
C ARG A 9 -0.46 -4.15 28.19
N LEU A 10 0.47 -5.06 27.87
CA LEU A 10 0.92 -5.29 26.49
C LEU A 10 -0.20 -5.87 25.62
N ALA A 11 -0.94 -6.87 26.13
CA ALA A 11 -2.04 -7.49 25.38
C ALA A 11 -3.14 -6.48 25.03
N ALA A 12 -3.40 -5.49 25.89
CA ALA A 12 -4.38 -4.43 25.64
C ALA A 12 -4.01 -3.50 24.46
N LEU A 13 -2.75 -3.48 24.00
CA LEU A 13 -2.31 -2.69 22.85
C LEU A 13 -2.62 -3.36 21.51
N VAL A 14 -2.94 -4.65 21.50
CA VAL A 14 -3.25 -5.38 20.26
C VAL A 14 -4.66 -4.98 19.79
N PRO A 15 -4.81 -4.33 18.62
CA PRO A 15 -6.12 -3.92 18.13
C PRO A 15 -6.97 -5.15 17.80
N ARG A 16 -8.28 -5.05 18.03
CA ARG A 16 -9.21 -6.10 17.57
C ARG A 16 -9.04 -6.27 16.05
N PRO A 17 -9.02 -7.50 15.53
CA PRO A 17 -8.87 -7.71 14.09
C PRO A 17 -9.93 -6.94 13.30
N ARG A 18 -9.52 -6.46 12.11
CA ARG A 18 -10.30 -5.62 11.18
C ARG A 18 -10.53 -4.17 11.64
N LEU A 19 -9.91 -3.74 12.73
CA LEU A 19 -9.70 -2.31 13.01
C LEU A 19 -8.42 -1.82 12.34
N HIS A 20 -8.30 -0.51 12.14
CA HIS A 20 -7.11 0.11 11.54
C HIS A 20 -5.85 -0.28 12.34
N LEU A 21 -4.97 -1.07 11.71
CA LEU A 21 -3.82 -1.72 12.35
C LEU A 21 -2.66 -0.76 12.65
N ILE A 22 -2.79 0.51 12.32
CA ILE A 22 -1.72 1.52 12.48
C ILE A 22 -1.93 2.27 13.80
N ARG A 23 -1.89 1.55 14.92
CA ARG A 23 -1.77 2.18 16.25
C ARG A 23 -0.41 1.83 16.81
N PHE A 24 0.53 2.76 16.66
CA PHE A 24 1.85 2.62 17.22
C PHE A 24 1.87 3.10 18.67
N HIS A 25 2.50 2.31 19.54
CA HIS A 25 2.60 2.58 20.98
C HIS A 25 4.05 2.64 21.43
N GLY A 26 4.28 3.28 22.58
CA GLY A 26 5.59 3.36 23.20
C GLY A 26 6.64 3.93 22.26
N VAL A 27 7.75 3.19 22.10
CA VAL A 27 8.92 3.63 21.32
C VAL A 27 8.64 3.78 19.82
N LEU A 28 7.60 3.12 19.31
CA LEU A 28 7.20 3.18 17.91
C LEU A 28 6.17 4.30 17.63
N ALA A 29 5.64 4.96 18.66
CA ALA A 29 4.61 5.99 18.52
C ALA A 29 5.13 7.23 17.75
N PRO A 30 4.27 7.96 17.01
CA PRO A 30 4.71 9.07 16.18
C PRO A 30 5.46 10.19 16.92
N HIS A 31 5.14 10.43 18.19
CA HIS A 31 5.78 11.45 19.04
C HIS A 31 6.66 10.85 20.15
N ALA A 32 7.18 9.63 19.99
CA ALA A 32 8.08 9.04 20.97
C ALA A 32 9.42 9.81 21.03
N LYS A 33 9.89 10.15 22.25
CA LYS A 33 11.16 10.86 22.45
C LYS A 33 12.37 10.14 21.82
N LEU A 34 12.34 8.81 21.79
CA LEU A 34 13.41 7.96 21.25
C LEU A 34 13.32 7.71 19.73
N ARG A 35 12.32 8.30 19.04
CA ARG A 35 12.08 8.04 17.62
C ARG A 35 13.29 8.35 16.74
N ALA A 36 14.04 9.41 17.05
CA ALA A 36 15.24 9.81 16.31
C ALA A 36 16.35 8.74 16.33
N ALA A 37 16.41 7.89 17.36
CA ALA A 37 17.41 6.83 17.47
C ALA A 37 17.01 5.53 16.74
N ILE A 38 15.73 5.36 16.38
CA ILE A 38 15.18 4.10 15.85
C ILE A 38 14.79 4.22 14.39
N VAL A 39 14.26 5.38 13.97
CA VAL A 39 13.88 5.58 12.57
C VAL A 39 15.15 5.66 11.73
N PRO A 40 15.36 4.75 10.77
CA PRO A 40 16.50 4.82 9.88
C PRO A 40 16.48 6.14 9.12
N VAL A 41 17.54 6.92 9.26
CA VAL A 41 17.76 8.09 8.41
C VAL A 41 18.18 7.57 7.04
N PRO A 42 17.50 7.95 5.93
CA PRO A 42 17.94 7.55 4.61
C PRO A 42 19.38 8.00 4.39
N ALA A 43 20.25 7.09 3.98
CA ALA A 43 21.58 7.45 3.53
C ALA A 43 21.42 8.45 2.36
N GLN A 44 22.07 9.61 2.47
CA GLN A 44 22.19 10.54 1.36
C GLN A 44 23.12 9.88 0.34
N THR A 45 22.57 9.15 -0.63
CA THR A 45 23.38 8.60 -1.72
C THR A 45 23.84 9.78 -2.58
N PRO A 46 25.17 10.02 -2.75
CA PRO A 46 25.64 11.05 -3.65
C PRO A 46 25.15 10.71 -5.07
N ALA A 47 24.58 11.72 -5.74
CA ALA A 47 24.00 11.59 -7.06
C ALA A 47 25.06 11.14 -8.08
N GLY A 48 25.09 9.83 -8.37
CA GLY A 48 25.93 9.22 -9.39
C GLY A 48 25.05 8.54 -10.45
N HIS A 49 25.01 9.14 -11.63
CA HIS A 49 24.64 8.63 -12.96
C HIS A 49 24.02 7.21 -13.04
N ALA A 50 22.78 7.10 -13.55
CA ALA A 50 22.51 6.66 -14.93
C ALA A 50 21.04 6.28 -15.19
N ALA A 51 20.66 6.49 -16.46
CA ALA A 51 19.52 5.98 -17.21
C ALA A 51 18.18 6.72 -17.08
N ALA A 52 17.77 7.28 -18.22
CA ALA A 52 16.58 8.07 -18.45
C ALA A 52 15.28 7.39 -17.99
N CYS A 53 14.81 7.81 -16.83
CA CYS A 53 13.44 7.65 -16.37
C CYS A 53 13.01 9.02 -15.84
N ASN A 54 12.21 9.76 -16.60
CA ASN A 54 11.60 11.01 -16.13
C ASN A 54 10.63 10.70 -14.99
N HIS A 55 11.10 10.65 -13.74
CA HIS A 55 10.34 11.04 -12.55
C HIS A 55 11.36 11.43 -11.46
N ALA A 56 11.29 12.69 -11.00
CA ALA A 56 12.15 13.35 -10.01
C ALA A 56 12.79 12.40 -8.97
N HIS A 57 14.11 12.28 -8.96
CA HIS A 57 14.86 11.42 -8.03
C HIS A 57 15.94 12.21 -7.27
N GLY A 58 15.55 12.68 -6.08
CA GLY A 58 16.45 13.03 -4.97
C GLY A 58 16.11 12.30 -3.67
N ALA A 59 15.23 11.29 -3.71
CA ALA A 59 14.79 10.50 -2.56
C ALA A 59 14.89 9.01 -2.93
N PRO A 60 15.14 8.10 -1.95
CA PRO A 60 15.24 6.66 -2.22
C PRO A 60 14.02 6.21 -3.03
N ALA A 61 14.29 5.55 -4.16
CA ALA A 61 13.32 5.29 -5.22
C ALA A 61 12.02 4.71 -4.63
N ARG A 62 10.96 5.52 -4.60
CA ARG A 62 9.64 5.03 -4.24
C ARG A 62 9.29 3.93 -5.23
N MET A 63 8.89 2.77 -4.72
CA MET A 63 8.47 1.63 -5.53
C MET A 63 7.41 2.10 -6.55
N SER A 64 7.56 1.70 -7.82
CA SER A 64 6.59 2.07 -8.85
C SER A 64 5.19 1.55 -8.48
N TRP A 65 4.15 2.25 -8.93
CA TRP A 65 2.76 1.84 -8.71
C TRP A 65 2.51 0.38 -9.12
N ALA A 66 3.04 -0.05 -10.28
CA ALA A 66 2.94 -1.43 -10.75
C ALA A 66 3.60 -2.45 -9.81
N ARG A 67 4.80 -2.15 -9.29
CA ARG A 67 5.47 -3.00 -8.30
C ARG A 67 4.72 -3.04 -6.97
N LEU A 68 4.10 -1.94 -6.57
CA LEU A 68 3.27 -1.88 -5.37
C LEU A 68 2.03 -2.77 -5.51
N LEU A 69 1.35 -2.73 -6.66
CA LEU A 69 0.22 -3.62 -6.96
C LEU A 69 0.60 -5.09 -6.84
N LYS A 70 1.72 -5.49 -7.44
CA LYS A 70 2.24 -6.86 -7.32
C LYS A 70 2.54 -7.23 -5.87
N ARG A 71 3.17 -6.34 -5.10
CA ARG A 71 3.56 -6.64 -3.72
C ARG A 71 2.37 -6.72 -2.77
N VAL A 72 1.36 -5.86 -2.92
CA VAL A 72 0.25 -5.71 -1.96
C VAL A 72 -0.95 -6.57 -2.35
N PHE A 73 -1.24 -6.67 -3.65
CA PHE A 73 -2.43 -7.33 -4.18
C PHE A 73 -2.13 -8.54 -5.06
N ASP A 74 -0.87 -8.87 -5.30
CA ASP A 74 -0.43 -9.93 -6.23
C ASP A 74 -0.94 -9.71 -7.68
N ILE A 75 -1.10 -8.45 -8.08
CA ILE A 75 -1.50 -8.06 -9.44
C ILE A 75 -0.27 -7.58 -10.21
N ASP A 76 0.15 -8.35 -11.23
CA ASP A 76 1.29 -8.00 -12.09
C ASP A 76 0.84 -7.45 -13.45
N VAL A 77 0.82 -6.12 -13.58
CA VAL A 77 0.46 -5.41 -14.82
C VAL A 77 1.62 -5.26 -15.81
N GLU A 78 2.84 -5.65 -15.43
CA GLU A 78 4.03 -5.60 -16.30
C GLU A 78 4.28 -6.95 -17.01
N ARG A 79 3.42 -7.95 -16.80
CA ARG A 79 3.52 -9.26 -17.43
C ARG A 79 2.30 -9.54 -18.31
N CYS A 80 2.54 -9.79 -19.59
CA CYS A 80 1.51 -10.23 -20.52
C CYS A 80 1.15 -11.70 -20.27
N ALA A 81 -0.06 -12.13 -20.68
CA ALA A 81 -0.47 -13.53 -20.64
C ALA A 81 0.49 -14.46 -21.42
N CYS A 82 1.16 -13.95 -22.46
CA CYS A 82 2.18 -14.69 -23.21
C CYS A 82 3.54 -14.80 -22.48
N GLY A 83 3.69 -14.18 -21.30
CA GLY A 83 4.95 -14.10 -20.55
C GLY A 83 5.87 -12.95 -20.95
N GLY A 84 5.52 -12.19 -21.99
CA GLY A 84 6.25 -10.99 -22.40
C GLY A 84 6.16 -9.85 -21.38
N LYS A 85 7.13 -8.94 -21.41
CA LYS A 85 7.17 -7.76 -20.53
C LYS A 85 6.36 -6.62 -21.13
N LEU A 86 5.42 -6.07 -20.36
CA LEU A 86 4.62 -4.90 -20.71
C LEU A 86 5.23 -3.64 -20.08
N LYS A 87 5.04 -2.49 -20.74
CA LYS A 87 5.41 -1.17 -20.24
C LYS A 87 4.17 -0.28 -20.27
N ILE A 88 3.90 0.39 -19.15
CA ILE A 88 2.85 1.41 -19.07
C ILE A 88 3.32 2.63 -19.87
N ILE A 89 2.54 3.03 -20.88
CA ILE A 89 2.88 4.17 -21.76
C ILE A 89 2.02 5.41 -21.47
N ALA A 90 0.81 5.23 -20.97
CA ALA A 90 -0.13 6.30 -20.65
C ALA A 90 -1.20 5.80 -19.65
N ALA A 91 -1.79 6.73 -18.91
CA ALA A 91 -3.04 6.52 -18.18
C ALA A 91 -4.15 7.30 -18.89
N ILE A 92 -5.27 6.63 -19.20
CA ILE A 92 -6.41 7.26 -19.86
C ILE A 92 -7.41 7.63 -18.78
N GLU A 93 -7.68 8.92 -18.62
CA GLU A 93 -8.54 9.44 -17.56
C GLU A 93 -9.87 10.01 -18.08
N ALA A 94 -10.01 10.24 -19.39
CA ALA A 94 -11.20 10.82 -20.00
C ALA A 94 -12.36 9.81 -20.04
N PRO A 95 -13.49 10.04 -19.32
CA PRO A 95 -14.56 9.04 -19.17
C PRO A 95 -15.17 8.59 -20.49
N ALA A 96 -15.50 9.53 -21.39
CA ALA A 96 -16.06 9.21 -22.70
C ALA A 96 -15.10 8.40 -23.60
N LEU A 97 -13.78 8.50 -23.38
CA LEU A 97 -12.81 7.67 -24.10
C LEU A 97 -12.74 6.26 -23.49
N ILE A 98 -12.73 6.16 -22.16
CA ILE A 98 -12.77 4.89 -21.44
C ILE A 98 -14.02 4.09 -21.84
N GLU A 99 -15.19 4.72 -21.84
CA GLU A 99 -16.45 4.09 -22.23
C GLU A 99 -16.40 3.54 -23.66
N ARG A 100 -15.92 4.35 -24.62
CA ARG A 100 -15.77 3.91 -26.01
C ARG A 100 -14.83 2.73 -26.16
N MET A 101 -13.68 2.75 -25.48
CA MET A 101 -12.72 1.66 -25.52
C MET A 101 -13.27 0.37 -24.90
N LEU A 102 -13.88 0.46 -23.72
CA LEU A 102 -14.45 -0.70 -23.02
C LEU A 102 -15.60 -1.30 -23.83
N THR A 103 -16.49 -0.47 -24.38
CA THR A 103 -17.59 -0.92 -25.24
C THR A 103 -17.07 -1.64 -26.49
N HIS A 104 -16.02 -1.11 -27.13
CA HIS A 104 -15.40 -1.75 -28.28
C HIS A 104 -14.80 -3.13 -27.93
N LEU A 105 -14.26 -3.30 -26.73
CA LEU A 105 -13.73 -4.55 -26.22
C LEU A 105 -14.81 -5.51 -25.66
N GLY A 106 -16.09 -5.10 -25.66
CA GLY A 106 -17.18 -5.89 -25.07
C GLY A 106 -17.15 -5.96 -23.54
N LEU A 107 -16.46 -5.02 -22.88
CA LEU A 107 -16.33 -4.93 -21.43
C LEU A 107 -17.35 -3.93 -20.84
N SER A 108 -17.81 -4.18 -19.61
CA SER A 108 -18.66 -3.23 -18.89
C SER A 108 -17.89 -1.94 -18.59
N ALA A 109 -18.40 -0.82 -19.10
CA ALA A 109 -17.90 0.50 -18.73
C ALA A 109 -18.44 0.99 -17.37
N GLN A 110 -19.48 0.35 -16.84
CA GLN A 110 -19.98 0.67 -15.50
C GLN A 110 -19.09 0.04 -14.43
N PRO A 111 -18.55 0.84 -13.49
CA PRO A 111 -17.85 0.30 -12.34
C PRO A 111 -18.80 -0.54 -11.47
N PRO A 112 -18.28 -1.56 -10.77
CA PRO A 112 -19.09 -2.35 -9.86
C PRO A 112 -19.71 -1.44 -8.79
N PRO A 113 -20.99 -1.67 -8.41
CA PRO A 113 -21.66 -0.83 -7.43
C PRO A 113 -20.92 -0.88 -6.09
N ARG A 114 -20.71 0.29 -5.48
CA ARG A 114 -20.09 0.39 -4.16
C ARG A 114 -21.00 -0.29 -3.14
N THR A 115 -20.59 -1.46 -2.67
CA THR A 115 -21.29 -2.17 -1.59
C THR A 115 -20.87 -1.57 -0.25
N PRO A 116 -21.78 -1.40 0.73
CA PRO A 116 -21.38 -1.00 2.07
C PRO A 116 -20.33 -1.96 2.63
N ALA A 117 -19.37 -1.42 3.38
CA ALA A 117 -18.36 -2.23 4.04
C ALA A 117 -19.05 -3.26 4.93
N ARG A 118 -18.87 -4.56 4.65
CA ARG A 118 -19.42 -5.61 5.49
C ARG A 118 -18.65 -5.61 6.80
N ARG A 119 -19.34 -5.30 7.90
CA ARG A 119 -18.81 -5.56 9.24
C ARG A 119 -18.75 -7.08 9.39
N ILE A 120 -17.55 -7.63 9.51
CA ILE A 120 -17.42 -9.03 9.86
C ILE A 120 -17.28 -9.08 11.38
N ASP A 121 -18.35 -9.50 12.06
CA ASP A 121 -18.37 -9.65 13.51
C ASP A 121 -17.51 -10.85 13.92
N LEU A 122 -16.23 -10.58 14.20
CA LEU A 122 -15.26 -11.61 14.59
C LEU A 122 -15.45 -12.19 15.98
N TYR A 123 -16.33 -11.61 16.80
CA TYR A 123 -16.42 -11.90 18.23
C TYR A 123 -17.86 -11.81 18.74
N GLN A 124 -18.76 -12.64 18.21
CA GLN A 124 -20.09 -12.87 18.80
C GLN A 124 -20.11 -14.02 19.83
N ALA A 125 -18.95 -14.38 20.40
CA ALA A 125 -18.87 -15.33 21.51
C ALA A 125 -17.82 -14.86 22.52
N ALA A 126 -18.30 -14.14 23.55
CA ALA A 126 -17.74 -14.10 24.90
C ALA A 126 -18.83 -13.58 25.82
#